data_AF-A0A160F8D6-F1
#
_entry.id   AF-A0A160F8D6-F1
#
_cell.length_a   1.000
_cell.length_b   1.000
_cell.length_c   1.000
_cell.angle_alpha   90.00
_cell.angle_beta   90.00
_cell.angle_gamma   90.00
#
_symmetry.space_group_name_H-M   'P 1'
#
loop_
_entity.id
_entity.type
_entity.pdbx_description
1 polymer ?
#
loop_
_entity_poly.entity_id
_entity_poly.type
_entity_poly.pdbx_seq_one_letter_code
_entity_poly.pdbx_strand_id
1 'polypeptide(L)'
;MSPMETARHRAEFDKIKNKVIKDWEENTGQKWPVYEENVISEKTGKIIRKKGDKYDAHHIIENTFGGEHEWWNIHPAKFPNEHQAGIHGTGSPANQLFKGGNK
;
A
#
# COMPACT_ATOMS: atom_id res chain seq x y z
N MET A 1 15.23 1.12 8.72
CA MET A 1 15.13 0.05 9.75
C MET A 1 15.77 -1.22 9.23
N SER A 2 16.18 -2.15 10.10
CA SER A 2 16.62 -3.49 9.69
C SER A 2 15.46 -4.30 9.07
N PRO A 3 15.74 -5.40 8.35
CA PRO A 3 14.69 -6.25 7.80
C PRO A 3 13.74 -6.82 8.88
N MET A 4 14.28 -7.19 10.05
CA MET A 4 13.48 -7.71 11.17
C MET A 4 12.56 -6.63 11.76
N GLU A 5 13.06 -5.41 11.97
CA GLU A 5 12.25 -4.29 12.44
C GLU A 5 11.17 -3.91 11.42
N THR A 6 11.53 -3.88 10.13
CA THR A 6 10.58 -3.63 9.03
C THR A 6 9.44 -4.65 9.01
N ALA A 7 9.76 -5.93 9.19
CA ALA A 7 8.76 -7.00 9.25
C ALA A 7 7.86 -6.88 10.47
N ARG A 8 8.43 -6.57 11.65
CA ARG A 8 7.66 -6.34 12.87
C ARG A 8 6.71 -5.14 12.73
N HIS A 9 7.22 -4.02 12.23
CA HIS A 9 6.44 -2.82 11.99
C HIS A 9 5.31 -3.10 10.99
N ARG A 10 5.59 -3.81 9.90
CA ARG A 10 4.55 -4.25 8.96
C ARG A 10 3.47 -5.11 9.62
N ALA A 11 3.86 -6.03 10.51
CA ALA A 11 2.90 -6.86 11.23
C ALA A 11 2.04 -6.06 12.22
N GLU A 12 2.55 -4.94 12.75
CA GLU A 12 1.76 -3.99 13.54
C GLU A 12 0.74 -3.26 12.64
N PHE A 13 1.15 -2.80 11.45
CA PHE A 13 0.23 -2.23 10.45
C PHE A 13 -0.91 -3.17 10.08
N ASP A 14 -0.60 -4.43 9.77
CA ASP A 14 -1.60 -5.39 9.28
C ASP A 14 -2.73 -5.61 10.32
N LYS A 15 -2.45 -5.46 11.62
CA LYS A 15 -3.45 -5.53 12.70
C LYS A 15 -4.40 -4.33 12.72
N ILE A 16 -3.91 -3.14 12.37
CA ILE A 16 -4.68 -1.88 12.46
C ILE A 16 -5.14 -1.33 11.11
N LYS A 17 -4.70 -1.93 9.99
CA LYS A 17 -4.97 -1.45 8.62
C LYS A 17 -6.43 -1.07 8.36
N ASN A 18 -7.38 -1.89 8.80
CA ASN A 18 -8.81 -1.59 8.59
C ASN A 18 -9.28 -0.37 9.39
N LYS A 19 -8.72 -0.15 10.60
CA LYS A 19 -8.98 1.06 11.38
C LYS A 19 -8.40 2.27 10.65
N VAL A 20 -7.15 2.19 10.20
CA VAL A 20 -6.46 3.30 9.51
C VAL A 20 -7.18 3.68 8.21
N ILE A 21 -7.69 2.70 7.45
CA ILE A 21 -8.55 2.95 6.28
C ILE A 21 -9.81 3.71 6.69
N LYS A 22 -10.49 3.31 7.77
CA LYS A 22 -11.69 4.00 8.25
C LYS A 22 -11.36 5.44 8.69
N ASP A 23 -10.27 5.61 9.42
CA ASP A 23 -9.80 6.94 9.83
C ASP A 23 -9.51 7.81 8.60
N TRP A 24 -8.92 7.25 7.54
CA TRP A 24 -8.70 7.95 6.27
C TRP A 24 -10.02 8.37 5.62
N GLU A 25 -11.02 7.48 5.56
CA GLU A 25 -12.34 7.81 5.01
C GLU A 25 -13.02 8.94 5.80
N GLU A 26 -12.94 8.89 7.13
CA GLU A 26 -13.52 9.89 8.04
C GLU A 26 -12.83 11.25 7.91
N ASN A 27 -11.50 11.29 7.88
CA ASN A 27 -10.72 12.53 7.82
C ASN A 27 -10.72 13.18 6.43
N THR A 28 -10.88 12.40 5.36
CA THR A 28 -10.89 12.93 3.98
C THR A 28 -12.30 13.14 3.43
N GLY A 29 -13.32 12.53 4.04
CA GLY A 29 -14.69 12.48 3.53
C GLY A 29 -14.86 11.62 2.27
N GLN A 30 -13.82 10.90 1.86
CA GLN A 30 -13.83 10.02 0.68
C GLN A 30 -14.10 8.58 1.08
N LYS A 31 -14.63 7.78 0.16
CA LYS A 31 -14.73 6.33 0.34
C LYS A 31 -13.47 5.65 -0.18
N TRP A 32 -12.99 4.66 0.55
CA TRP A 32 -11.85 3.87 0.13
C TRP A 32 -12.21 3.10 -1.15
N PRO A 33 -11.44 3.25 -2.23
CA PRO A 33 -11.77 2.64 -3.50
C PRO A 33 -11.66 1.11 -3.43
N VAL A 34 -12.57 0.46 -4.16
CA VAL A 34 -12.60 -0.99 -4.32
C VAL A 34 -12.51 -1.35 -5.79
N TYR A 35 -12.14 -2.60 -6.07
CA TYR A 35 -12.16 -3.12 -7.43
C TYR A 35 -13.61 -3.35 -7.89
N GLU A 36 -14.02 -2.68 -8.97
CA GLU A 36 -15.34 -2.89 -9.57
C GLU A 36 -15.47 -4.21 -10.35
N GLU A 37 -14.33 -4.80 -10.69
CA GLU A 37 -14.21 -6.04 -11.46
C GLU A 37 -13.03 -6.89 -10.95
N ASN A 38 -13.03 -8.17 -11.28
CA ASN A 38 -11.87 -9.02 -10.98
C ASN A 38 -10.66 -8.55 -11.80
N VAL A 39 -9.52 -8.39 -11.15
CA VAL A 39 -8.25 -8.17 -11.85
C VAL A 39 -7.63 -9.52 -12.17
N ILE A 40 -7.34 -9.74 -13.44
CA ILE A 40 -6.77 -10.99 -13.96
C ILE A 40 -5.30 -10.75 -14.31
N SER A 41 -4.43 -11.67 -13.86
CA SER A 41 -3.03 -11.66 -14.23
C SER A 41 -2.89 -12.02 -15.71
N GLU A 42 -2.36 -11.11 -16.52
CA GLU A 42 -2.08 -11.37 -17.95
C GLU A 42 -1.13 -12.55 -18.15
N LYS A 43 -0.20 -12.76 -17.22
CA LYS A 43 0.80 -13.85 -17.29
C LYS A 43 0.24 -15.23 -16.99
N THR A 44 -0.74 -15.32 -16.09
CA THR A 44 -1.19 -16.61 -15.54
C THR A 44 -2.68 -16.90 -15.76
N GLY A 45 -3.46 -15.91 -16.21
CA GLY A 45 -4.91 -15.99 -16.33
C GLY A 45 -5.66 -16.06 -15.00
N LYS A 46 -4.96 -15.99 -13.85
CA LYS A 46 -5.57 -16.11 -12.52
C LYS A 46 -6.11 -14.77 -12.02
N ILE A 47 -7.19 -14.83 -11.25
CA ILE A 47 -7.70 -13.68 -10.49
C ILE A 47 -6.68 -13.33 -9.39
N ILE A 48 -6.19 -12.09 -9.42
CA ILE A 48 -5.20 -11.55 -8.46
C ILE A 48 -5.80 -10.53 -7.49
N ARG A 49 -6.94 -9.94 -7.84
CA ARG A 49 -7.83 -9.16 -6.97
C ARG A 49 -9.27 -9.44 -7.38
N LYS A 50 -10.16 -9.62 -6.41
CA LYS A 50 -11.57 -9.87 -6.65
C LYS A 50 -12.36 -8.55 -6.69
N LYS A 51 -13.47 -8.55 -7.41
CA LYS A 51 -14.47 -7.49 -7.29
C LYS A 51 -14.85 -7.30 -5.82
N GLY A 52 -14.85 -6.06 -5.35
CA GLY A 52 -15.12 -5.67 -3.97
C GLY A 52 -13.90 -5.66 -3.05
N ASP A 53 -12.75 -6.19 -3.47
CA ASP A 53 -11.52 -6.03 -2.70
C ASP A 53 -11.16 -4.54 -2.61
N LYS A 54 -10.65 -4.10 -1.47
CA LYS A 54 -10.10 -2.75 -1.31
C LYS A 54 -8.82 -2.61 -2.11
N TYR A 55 -8.55 -1.41 -2.61
CA TYR A 55 -7.20 -1.08 -3.10
C TYR A 55 -6.18 -1.22 -1.95
N ASP A 56 -4.93 -1.47 -2.30
CA ASP A 56 -3.88 -1.70 -1.31
C ASP A 56 -3.66 -0.41 -0.51
N ALA A 57 -3.55 -0.52 0.82
CA ALA A 57 -3.15 0.61 1.66
C ALA A 57 -1.63 0.75 1.61
N HIS A 58 -1.16 1.85 1.01
CA HIS A 58 0.25 2.13 0.80
C HIS A 58 0.72 3.30 1.67
N HIS A 59 1.91 3.19 2.26
CA HIS A 59 2.47 4.27 3.07
C HIS A 59 3.14 5.35 2.23
N ILE A 60 2.84 6.63 2.49
CA ILE A 60 3.52 7.77 1.83
C ILE A 60 4.98 7.82 2.28
N ILE A 61 5.24 7.78 3.59
CA ILE A 61 6.55 7.51 4.17
C ILE A 61 6.67 6.00 4.32
N GLU A 62 7.56 5.37 3.57
CA GLU A 62 7.59 3.91 3.47
C GLU A 62 7.81 3.19 4.81
N ASN A 63 7.23 2.00 4.92
CA ASN A 63 7.37 1.13 6.08
C ASN A 63 8.84 0.85 6.43
N THR A 64 9.76 0.76 5.46
CA THR A 64 11.21 0.54 5.68
C THR A 64 11.92 1.71 6.39
N PHE A 65 11.30 2.90 6.35
CA PHE A 65 11.76 4.14 6.97
C PHE A 65 11.00 4.44 8.28
N GLY A 66 10.14 3.53 8.74
CA GLY A 66 9.41 3.70 10.00
C GLY A 66 8.22 4.65 9.87
N GLY A 67 7.64 4.78 8.67
CA GLY A 67 6.49 5.65 8.46
C GLY A 67 5.27 5.23 9.27
N GLU A 68 4.71 6.18 10.00
CA GLU A 68 3.60 5.98 10.92
C GLU A 68 2.40 5.25 10.30
N HIS A 69 1.69 4.47 11.12
CA HIS A 69 0.49 3.75 10.71
C HIS A 69 -0.77 4.59 10.91
N GLU A 70 -0.72 5.81 10.39
CA GLU A 70 -1.76 6.81 10.58
C GLU A 70 -2.42 7.17 9.25
N TRP A 71 -3.66 7.65 9.32
CA TRP A 71 -4.47 7.93 8.13
C TRP A 71 -3.77 8.90 7.17
N TRP A 72 -3.07 9.91 7.69
CA TRP A 72 -2.38 10.92 6.88
C TRP A 72 -1.14 10.36 6.17
N ASN A 73 -0.64 9.20 6.60
CA ASN A 73 0.51 8.52 5.99
C ASN A 73 0.10 7.36 5.09
N ILE A 74 -1.20 7.17 4.82
CA ILE A 74 -1.69 6.04 4.02
C ILE A 74 -2.48 6.56 2.81
N HIS A 75 -2.34 5.88 1.67
CA HIS A 75 -3.05 6.17 0.43
C HIS A 75 -3.52 4.88 -0.25
N PRO A 76 -4.74 4.84 -0.83
CA PRO A 76 -5.18 3.71 -1.64
C PRO A 76 -4.39 3.63 -2.96
N ALA A 77 -3.77 2.48 -3.24
CA ALA A 77 -3.04 2.25 -4.47
C ALA A 77 -3.54 0.99 -5.19
N LYS A 78 -3.97 1.14 -6.44
CA LYS A 78 -4.44 0.02 -7.28
C LYS A 78 -3.28 -0.91 -7.66
N PHE A 79 -3.41 -2.18 -7.31
CA PHE A 79 -2.57 -3.26 -7.83
C PHE A 79 -2.94 -3.62 -9.29
N PRO A 80 -1.96 -3.90 -10.17
CA PRO A 80 -0.52 -3.74 -9.96
C PRO A 80 0.02 -2.36 -10.34
N ASN A 81 -0.73 -1.60 -11.14
CA ASN A 81 -0.17 -0.50 -11.93
C ASN A 81 0.17 0.76 -11.12
N GLU A 82 -0.62 1.11 -10.11
CA GLU A 82 -0.32 2.27 -9.26
C GLU A 82 0.67 1.88 -8.17
N HIS A 83 0.43 0.76 -7.48
CA HIS A 83 1.24 0.36 -6.32
C HIS A 83 2.63 -0.15 -6.73
N GLN A 84 2.69 -1.26 -7.46
CA GLN A 84 3.97 -1.94 -7.72
C GLN A 84 4.72 -1.29 -8.89
N ALA A 85 4.02 -0.99 -9.98
CA ALA A 85 4.65 -0.41 -11.16
C ALA A 85 4.79 1.12 -11.08
N GLY A 86 3.87 1.81 -10.39
CA GLY A 86 3.90 3.26 -10.23
C GLY A 86 4.82 3.68 -9.08
N ILE A 87 4.39 3.41 -7.84
CA ILE A 87 5.10 3.88 -6.64
C ILE A 87 6.43 3.17 -6.46
N HIS A 88 6.48 1.85 -6.62
CA HIS A 88 7.73 1.09 -6.44
C HIS A 88 8.50 0.84 -7.75
N GLY A 89 8.01 1.34 -8.88
CA GLY A 89 8.62 1.13 -10.18
C GLY A 89 10.00 1.79 -10.32
N THR A 90 10.84 1.22 -11.17
CA THR A 90 12.16 1.78 -11.49
C THR A 90 12.02 3.21 -12.02
N GLY A 91 12.78 4.14 -11.44
CA GLY A 91 12.78 5.55 -11.85
C GLY A 91 11.66 6.41 -11.27
N SER A 92 10.70 5.81 -10.53
CA SER A 92 9.66 6.56 -9.84
C SER A 92 10.22 7.49 -8.76
N PRO A 93 9.51 8.57 -8.38
CA PRO A 93 9.94 9.45 -7.29
C PRO A 93 10.18 8.70 -5.98
N ALA A 94 9.30 7.77 -5.59
CA ALA A 94 9.48 6.98 -4.37
C ALA A 94 10.71 6.06 -4.47
N ASN A 95 10.95 5.42 -5.63
CA ASN A 95 12.19 4.67 -5.85
C ASN A 95 13.44 5.53 -5.73
N GLN A 96 13.38 6.85 -5.98
CA GLN A 96 14.51 7.77 -5.80
C GLN A 96 14.65 8.28 -4.37
N LEU A 97 13.53 8.64 -3.73
CA LEU A 97 13.49 9.18 -2.38
C LEU A 97 13.82 8.12 -1.31
N PHE A 98 13.38 6.89 -1.52
CA PHE A 98 13.52 5.79 -0.57
C PHE A 98 14.66 4.82 -0.95
N LYS A 99 15.70 5.32 -1.63
CA LYS A 99 16.94 4.56 -1.88
C LYS A 99 17.69 4.35 -0.56
N GLY A 100 18.14 3.11 -0.32
CA GLY A 100 19.02 2.81 0.82
C GLY A 100 18.32 2.42 2.11
N GLY A 101 17.01 2.15 2.10
CA GLY A 101 16.41 1.33 3.15
C GLY A 101 17.14 -0.02 3.20
N ASN A 102 17.57 -0.47 4.38
CA ASN A 102 18.23 -1.77 4.54
C ASN A 102 17.24 -2.86 4.08
N LYS A 103 17.48 -3.40 2.88
CA LYS A 103 16.71 -4.52 2.33
C LYS A 103 17.14 -5.83 2.97
#